data_AF-A0A959I503-F1
#
_entry.id   AF-A0A959I503-F1
#
_cell.length_a   1.000
_cell.length_b   1.000
_cell.length_c   1.000
_cell.angle_alpha   90.00
_cell.angle_beta   90.00
_cell.angle_gamma   90.00
#
_symmetry.space_group_name_H-M   'P 1'
#
loop_
_entity.id
_entity.type
_entity.pdbx_description
1 polymer ?
#
loop_
_entity_poly.entity_id
_entity_poly.type
_entity_poly.pdbx_seq_one_letter_code
_entity_poly.pdbx_strand_id
1 'polypeptide(L)'
;NLSQDEMFELISAKVEKEANRYIHKWDKEKISVENGRWGPFIRFKTKKISLPKVDGQRMTSEDAKALSLEDIKKLIEEQVPNAFPKKKSKK
;
A
#
# COMPACT_ATOMS: atom_id res chain seq x y z
N ASN A 1 34.43 4.11 -13.60
CA ASN A 1 33.64 3.54 -14.72
C ASN A 1 32.86 2.37 -14.19
N LEU A 2 31.54 2.41 -14.28
CA LEU A 2 30.67 1.26 -13.99
C LEU A 2 30.72 0.31 -15.19
N SER A 3 30.87 -0.99 -14.92
CA SER A 3 30.76 -2.04 -15.94
C SER A 3 29.33 -2.16 -16.44
N GLN A 4 29.15 -2.69 -17.66
CA GLN A 4 27.83 -2.98 -18.20
C GLN A 4 27.07 -4.01 -17.35
N ASP A 5 27.79 -4.96 -16.74
CA ASP A 5 27.22 -5.95 -15.83
C ASP A 5 26.69 -5.30 -14.54
N GLU A 6 27.46 -4.38 -13.94
CA GLU A 6 27.03 -3.60 -12.78
C GLU A 6 25.82 -2.71 -13.11
N MET A 7 25.72 -2.18 -14.33
CA MET A 7 24.53 -1.45 -14.77
C MET A 7 23.29 -2.35 -14.83
N PHE A 8 23.42 -3.59 -15.32
CA PHE A 8 22.31 -4.55 -15.34
C PHE A 8 21.90 -4.99 -13.93
N GLU A 9 22.86 -5.19 -13.02
CA GLU A 9 22.57 -5.50 -11.63
C GLU A 9 21.83 -4.35 -10.93
N LEU A 10 22.27 -3.10 -11.13
CA LEU A 10 21.60 -1.92 -10.55
C LEU A 10 20.18 -1.73 -11.08
N ILE A 11 19.95 -2.01 -12.36
CA ILE A 11 18.61 -1.96 -12.96
C ILE A 11 17.73 -3.06 -12.37
N SER A 12 18.22 -4.29 -12.28
CA SER A 12 17.48 -5.43 -11.73
C SER A 12 17.12 -5.20 -10.25
N ALA A 13 18.09 -4.76 -9.45
CA ALA A 13 17.87 -4.41 -8.05
C ALA A 13 16.87 -3.25 -7.87
N LYS A 14 16.80 -2.33 -8.83
CA LYS A 14 15.82 -1.24 -8.84
C LYS A 14 14.42 -1.74 -9.19
N VAL A 15 14.30 -2.61 -10.19
CA VAL A 15 13.03 -3.24 -10.59
C VAL A 15 12.47 -4.09 -9.44
N GLU A 16 13.30 -4.87 -8.76
CA GLU A 16 12.88 -5.65 -7.59
C GLU A 16 12.45 -4.75 -6.42
N LYS A 17 13.15 -3.63 -6.20
CA LYS A 17 12.73 -2.63 -5.20
C LYS A 17 11.40 -1.97 -5.56
N GLU A 18 11.16 -1.70 -6.84
CA GLU A 18 9.88 -1.15 -7.31
C GLU A 18 8.75 -2.18 -7.25
N ALA A 19 9.02 -3.46 -7.51
CA ALA A 19 8.08 -4.55 -7.29
C ALA A 19 7.73 -4.69 -5.80
N ASN A 20 8.73 -4.63 -4.92
CA ASN A 20 8.56 -4.66 -3.47
C ASN A 20 7.89 -3.38 -2.90
N ARG A 21 7.70 -2.34 -3.72
CA ARG A 21 7.03 -1.11 -3.32
C ARG A 21 5.52 -1.26 -3.26
N TYR A 22 4.93 -2.16 -4.03
CA TYR A 22 3.47 -2.38 -4.04
C TYR A 22 3.16 -3.74 -3.43
N ILE A 23 2.52 -3.74 -2.27
CA ILE A 23 2.14 -4.97 -1.57
C ILE A 23 0.83 -5.50 -2.16
N HIS A 24 -0.14 -4.61 -2.31
CA HIS A 24 -1.41 -4.90 -2.95
C HIS A 24 -1.90 -3.72 -3.78
N LYS A 25 -2.56 -4.00 -4.91
CA LYS A 25 -3.19 -2.99 -5.74
C LYS A 25 -4.58 -3.46 -6.14
N TRP A 26 -5.59 -2.72 -5.70
CA TRP A 26 -6.99 -2.94 -6.06
C TRP A 26 -7.48 -1.79 -6.93
N ASP A 27 -7.32 -1.96 -8.24
CA ASP A 27 -7.69 -0.95 -9.23
C ASP A 27 -9.20 -0.65 -9.20
N LYS A 28 -10.02 -1.69 -8.97
CA LYS A 28 -11.49 -1.59 -8.86
C LYS A 28 -11.97 -0.59 -7.80
N GLU A 29 -11.25 -0.50 -6.68
CA GLU A 29 -11.64 0.34 -5.55
C GLU A 29 -10.73 1.56 -5.36
N LYS A 30 -9.77 1.75 -6.27
CA LYS A 30 -8.73 2.80 -6.20
C LYS A 30 -7.99 2.76 -4.85
N ILE A 31 -7.72 1.55 -4.36
CA ILE A 31 -6.96 1.28 -3.14
C ILE A 31 -5.62 0.64 -3.55
N SER A 32 -4.52 1.14 -3.01
CA SER A 32 -3.21 0.51 -3.16
C SER A 32 -2.52 0.47 -1.80
N VAL A 33 -1.99 -0.67 -1.41
CA VAL A 33 -1.08 -0.79 -0.27
C VAL A 33 0.35 -0.70 -0.80
N GLU A 34 1.05 0.32 -0.36
CA GLU A 34 2.41 0.64 -0.74
C GLU A 34 3.34 0.47 0.45
N ASN A 35 4.52 -0.09 0.22
CA ASN A 35 5.59 -0.15 1.20
C ASN A 35 6.43 1.14 1.12
N GLY A 36 6.32 2.00 2.14
CA GLY A 36 7.06 3.26 2.22
C GLY A 36 8.32 3.16 3.07
N ARG A 37 9.16 4.22 3.03
CA ARG A 37 10.35 4.37 3.90
C ARG A 37 10.04 4.27 5.39
N TRP A 38 8.83 4.63 5.77
CA TRP A 38 8.35 4.66 7.15
C TRP A 38 7.46 3.47 7.51
N GLY A 39 7.34 2.47 6.63
CA GLY A 39 6.44 1.34 6.75
C GLY A 39 5.32 1.35 5.68
N PRO A 40 4.52 0.28 5.64
CA PRO A 40 3.42 0.13 4.71
C PRO A 40 2.29 1.12 5.01
N PHE A 41 1.72 1.68 3.94
CA PHE A 41 0.60 2.60 4.00
C PHE A 41 -0.42 2.27 2.92
N ILE A 42 -1.67 2.57 3.21
CA ILE A 42 -2.80 2.43 2.29
C ILE A 42 -2.98 3.76 1.56
N ARG A 43 -2.83 3.78 0.24
CA ARG A 43 -3.28 4.86 -0.62
C ARG A 43 -4.72 4.62 -1.04
N PHE A 44 -5.60 5.51 -0.62
CA PHE A 44 -6.99 5.54 -1.06
C PHE A 44 -7.29 6.85 -1.80
N LYS A 45 -7.45 6.80 -3.12
CA LYS A 45 -7.61 7.98 -3.99
C LYS A 45 -6.51 9.04 -3.73
N THR A 46 -6.86 10.16 -3.09
CA THR A 46 -5.95 11.26 -2.73
C THR A 46 -5.41 11.13 -1.30
N LYS A 47 -6.03 10.27 -0.47
CA LYS A 47 -5.65 10.11 0.93
C LYS A 47 -4.62 9.00 1.09
N LYS A 48 -3.65 9.24 1.96
CA LYS A 48 -2.67 8.26 2.40
C LYS A 48 -2.97 7.96 3.86
N ILE A 49 -3.22 6.70 4.15
CA ILE A 49 -3.63 6.23 5.46
C ILE A 49 -2.52 5.30 5.93
N SER A 50 -1.84 5.69 7.00
CA SER A 50 -0.87 4.81 7.63
C SER A 50 -1.60 3.69 8.33
N LEU A 51 -1.08 2.48 8.22
CA LEU A 51 -1.55 1.36 9.03
C LEU A 51 -1.28 1.64 10.52
N PRO A 52 -2.18 1.21 11.43
CA PRO A 52 -2.03 1.42 12.86
C PRO A 52 -0.82 0.63 13.39
N LYS A 53 -0.19 1.13 14.45
CA LYS A 53 0.89 0.41 15.13
C LYS A 53 0.27 -0.65 16.02
N VAL A 54 0.64 -1.92 15.84
CA VAL A 54 0.30 -2.98 16.78
C VAL A 54 1.47 -3.07 17.76
N ASP A 55 1.20 -2.87 19.04
CA ASP A 55 2.21 -3.01 20.12
C ASP A 55 3.44 -2.09 19.97
N GLY A 56 3.23 -0.85 19.51
CA GLY A 56 4.31 0.12 19.30
C GLY A 56 5.22 -0.16 18.09
N GLN A 57 5.10 -1.34 17.47
CA GLN A 57 5.78 -1.71 16.25
C GLN A 57 4.93 -1.33 15.03
N ARG A 58 5.60 -0.82 13.99
CA ARG A 58 4.94 -0.54 12.71
C ARG A 58 4.74 -1.86 11.99
N MET A 59 3.54 -2.09 11.47
CA MET A 59 3.22 -3.27 10.66
C MET A 59 4.27 -3.44 9.57
N THR A 60 4.77 -4.64 9.36
CA THR A 60 5.75 -4.92 8.31
C THR A 60 5.06 -5.11 6.97
N SER A 61 5.84 -5.19 5.90
CA SER A 61 5.32 -5.47 4.57
C SER A 61 4.58 -6.81 4.51
N GLU A 62 4.98 -7.77 5.34
CA GLU A 62 4.33 -9.07 5.47
C GLU A 62 2.98 -8.96 6.19
N ASP A 63 2.90 -8.20 7.27
CA ASP A 63 1.63 -7.93 7.97
C ASP A 63 0.63 -7.22 7.03
N ALA A 64 1.10 -6.22 6.29
CA ALA A 64 0.26 -5.50 5.33
C ALA A 64 -0.18 -6.38 4.15
N LYS A 65 0.53 -7.47 3.87
CA LYS A 65 0.15 -8.49 2.87
C LYS A 65 -0.83 -9.51 3.46
N ALA A 66 -0.75 -9.75 4.77
CA ALA A 66 -1.71 -10.59 5.49
C ALA A 66 -3.07 -9.88 5.68
N LEU A 67 -3.09 -8.54 5.67
CA LEU A 67 -4.32 -7.78 5.73
C LEU A 67 -5.15 -7.97 4.45
N SER A 68 -6.38 -8.44 4.64
CA SER A 68 -7.32 -8.60 3.54
C SER A 68 -7.88 -7.23 3.10
N LEU A 69 -8.46 -7.19 1.91
CA LEU A 69 -9.14 -6.00 1.38
C LEU A 69 -10.21 -5.48 2.36
N GLU A 70 -10.88 -6.37 3.10
CA GLU A 70 -11.91 -6.03 4.08
C GLU A 70 -11.34 -5.29 5.30
N ASP A 71 -10.21 -5.75 5.84
CA ASP A 71 -9.52 -5.08 6.95
C ASP A 71 -9.01 -3.70 6.53
N ILE A 72 -8.46 -3.62 5.32
CA ILE A 72 -8.02 -2.37 4.73
C ILE A 72 -9.19 -1.42 4.55
N LYS A 73 -10.35 -1.90 4.08
CA LYS A 73 -11.57 -1.09 4.00
C LYS A 73 -12.00 -0.55 5.36
N LYS A 74 -12.00 -1.39 6.40
CA LYS A 74 -12.35 -0.96 7.77
C LYS A 74 -11.40 0.12 8.27
N LEU A 75 -10.09 -0.06 8.10
CA LEU A 75 -9.08 0.93 8.47
C LEU A 75 -9.24 2.24 7.70
N ILE A 76 -9.55 2.16 6.40
CA ILE A 76 -9.85 3.34 5.59
C ILE A 76 -11.09 4.05 6.12
N GLU A 77 -12.16 3.32 6.46
CA GLU A 77 -13.43 3.87 6.93
C GLU A 77 -13.32 4.51 8.32
N GLU A 78 -12.48 3.95 9.18
CA GLU A 78 -12.20 4.47 10.52
C GLU A 78 -11.41 5.79 10.47
N GLN A 79 -10.41 5.89 9.59
CA GLN A 79 -9.60 7.09 9.40
C GLN A 79 -10.26 8.12 8.47
N VAL A 80 -11.14 7.67 7.59
CA VAL A 80 -11.87 8.49 6.63
C VAL A 80 -13.34 8.09 6.68
N PRO A 81 -14.13 8.74 7.56
CA PRO A 81 -15.57 8.48 7.61
C PRO A 81 -16.17 8.73 6.23
N ASN A 82 -16.99 7.78 5.75
CA ASN A 82 -17.65 7.82 4.43
C ASN A 82 -16.69 7.64 3.21
N ALA A 83 -15.54 6.97 3.38
CA ALA A 83 -14.59 6.68 2.30
C ALA A 83 -15.18 5.85 1.14
N PHE A 84 -16.03 4.88 1.49
CA PHE A 84 -16.84 4.12 0.57
C PHE A 84 -18.27 4.62 0.68
N PRO A 85 -18.64 5.71 -0.01
CA PRO A 85 -20.04 6.06 -0.09
C PRO A 85 -20.71 4.86 -0.77
N LYS A 86 -21.45 4.05 -0.01
CA LYS A 86 -22.45 3.15 -0.59
C LYS A 86 -23.24 4.04 -1.52
N LYS A 87 -23.17 3.78 -2.84
CA LYS A 87 -23.96 4.50 -3.83
C LYS A 87 -25.36 4.58 -3.24
N LYS A 88 -25.78 5.75 -2.76
CA LYS A 88 -27.20 6.02 -2.55
C LYS A 88 -27.79 5.80 -3.93
N SER A 89 -28.61 4.76 -4.08
CA SER A 89 -29.43 4.57 -5.26
C SER A 89 -30.07 5.91 -5.54
N LYS A 90 -29.71 6.50 -6.68
CA LYS A 90 -30.12 7.84 -7.02
C LYS A 90 -31.55 7.73 -7.56
N LYS A 91 -32.50 7.91 -6.63
CA LYS A 91 -33.94 8.14 -6.82
C LYS A 91 -34.75 7.04 -7.50
#